data_AF-A0AAD7Q8L5-F1
#
_entry.id   AF-A0AAD7Q8L5-F1
#
_cell.length_a   1.000
_cell.length_b   1.000
_cell.length_c   1.000
_cell.angle_alpha   90.00
_cell.angle_beta   90.00
_cell.angle_gamma   90.00
#
_symmetry.space_group_name_H-M   'P 1'
#
loop_
_entity.id
_entity.type
_entity.pdbx_description
1 polymer ?
#
loop_
_entity_poly.entity_id
_entity_poly.type
_entity_poly.pdbx_seq_one_letter_code
_entity_poly.pdbx_strand_id
1 'polypeptide(L)'
;MMAFLHLPCSLVSLTLQTASRHVVTSTSLDTSRLSLLSSSTARPTSPSSWVAKIRSKSFNFVLSGALTLGLSLTGIGFAEAKVGVNKPELLPKEFSSVIDVAGFLSDGQEKRLAHEIASIEEDTGFKLRVLAQNYPDTPGLAIKDFWGVDDRTIVFVADPTFGNILNFNVGASVDLDIPRSFWSRLAGKYGNIFYWKEKGEDASVEAAVMAISNCLREPVGPNNCSEVK
;
A
#
# COMPACT_ATOMS: atom_id res chain seq x y z
N MET A 1 38.72 22.98 -67.61
CA MET A 1 37.24 22.91 -67.57
C MET A 1 36.83 23.16 -66.12
N MET A 2 36.78 24.42 -65.65
CA MET A 2 35.72 25.43 -65.84
C MET A 2 34.32 24.91 -65.47
N ALA A 3 33.89 25.15 -64.23
CA ALA A 3 32.56 25.68 -63.89
C ALA A 3 32.54 26.10 -62.41
N PHE A 4 32.81 27.39 -62.19
CA PHE A 4 32.39 28.13 -60.99
C PHE A 4 30.87 28.29 -61.04
N LEU A 5 30.17 28.07 -59.92
CA LEU A 5 28.89 28.75 -59.65
C LEU A 5 28.83 29.22 -58.19
N HIS A 6 28.48 30.49 -58.09
CA HIS A 6 28.36 31.32 -56.90
C HIS A 6 27.05 31.08 -56.12
N LEU A 7 27.14 31.41 -54.82
CA LEU A 7 26.15 31.86 -53.81
C LEU A 7 24.75 32.33 -54.28
N PRO A 8 23.71 32.28 -53.41
CA PRO A 8 23.58 33.35 -52.40
C PRO A 8 23.07 32.96 -51.00
N CYS A 9 23.48 33.82 -50.07
CA CYS A 9 22.98 34.08 -48.73
C CYS A 9 21.52 34.60 -48.77
N SER A 10 20.68 34.22 -47.80
CA SER A 10 19.52 35.02 -47.38
C SER A 10 19.10 34.68 -45.95
N LEU A 11 19.31 35.67 -45.08
CA LEU A 11 18.76 35.81 -43.74
C LEU A 11 17.24 36.03 -43.81
N VAL A 12 16.47 35.41 -42.91
CA VAL A 12 15.18 35.96 -42.49
C VAL A 12 15.05 35.80 -40.97
N SER A 13 15.28 36.92 -40.27
CA SER A 13 14.71 37.20 -38.95
C SER A 13 13.24 37.56 -39.12
N LEU A 14 12.38 37.13 -38.19
CA LEU A 14 11.13 37.83 -37.90
C LEU A 14 10.80 37.73 -36.41
N THR A 15 11.10 38.83 -35.74
CA THR A 15 10.66 39.20 -34.40
C THR A 15 9.38 40.04 -34.47
N LEU A 16 8.59 39.98 -33.38
CA LEU A 16 7.82 41.10 -32.79
C LEU A 16 6.51 41.47 -33.53
N GLN A 17 5.35 41.76 -32.95
CA GLN A 17 4.88 42.64 -31.85
C GLN A 17 3.34 42.42 -31.76
N THR A 18 2.50 42.82 -30.78
CA THR A 18 2.56 43.47 -29.47
C THR A 18 1.14 43.54 -28.92
N ALA A 19 1.05 43.56 -27.59
CA ALA A 19 0.23 44.40 -26.71
C ALA A 19 -1.28 44.62 -26.97
N SER A 20 -2.04 44.49 -25.89
CA SER A 20 -2.72 45.68 -25.38
C SER A 20 -2.83 45.64 -23.86
N ARG A 21 -2.43 46.76 -23.24
CA ARG A 21 -2.54 47.08 -21.82
C ARG A 21 -3.91 47.72 -21.58
N HIS A 22 -4.54 47.44 -20.44
CA HIS A 22 -5.42 48.41 -19.80
C HIS A 22 -4.98 48.64 -18.36
N VAL A 23 -4.89 49.92 -18.04
CA VAL A 23 -4.46 50.53 -16.78
C VAL A 23 -5.70 51.18 -16.14
N VAL A 24 -5.54 51.61 -14.88
CA VAL A 24 -6.34 52.57 -14.09
C VAL A 24 -7.62 51.95 -13.47
N THR A 25 -8.01 52.13 -12.21
CA THR A 25 -7.81 53.22 -11.23
C THR A 25 -8.19 52.76 -9.80
N SER A 26 -7.64 53.44 -8.80
CA SER A 26 -7.83 53.32 -7.35
C SER A 26 -9.09 54.01 -6.77
N THR A 27 -9.66 53.48 -5.68
CA THR A 27 -10.39 54.16 -4.56
C THR A 27 -10.46 53.16 -3.38
N SER A 28 -9.91 53.37 -2.18
CA SER A 28 -10.17 54.27 -1.04
C SER A 28 -11.36 53.90 -0.11
N LEU A 29 -11.00 53.59 1.14
CA LEU A 29 -11.63 53.88 2.45
C LEU A 29 -13.15 53.61 2.69
N ASP A 30 -13.44 52.83 3.75
CA ASP A 30 -13.83 53.31 5.11
C ASP A 30 -15.03 52.61 5.79
N THR A 31 -14.88 52.41 7.12
CA THR A 31 -15.90 52.31 8.21
C THR A 31 -17.02 51.22 8.11
N SER A 32 -17.41 50.44 9.13
CA SER A 32 -17.55 50.64 10.59
C SER A 32 -17.62 49.26 11.28
N ARG A 33 -16.88 48.98 12.36
CA ARG A 33 -17.32 49.03 13.79
C ARG A 33 -18.81 48.76 14.08
N LEU A 34 -19.06 47.75 14.93
CA LEU A 34 -19.75 47.78 16.24
C LEU A 34 -19.89 46.30 16.70
N SER A 35 -19.02 45.80 17.58
CA SER A 35 -19.20 45.71 19.04
C SER A 35 -20.49 44.99 19.49
N LEU A 36 -20.36 43.91 20.27
CA LEU A 36 -20.86 43.88 21.66
C LEU A 36 -20.41 42.60 22.39
N LEU A 37 -19.75 42.87 23.53
CA LEU A 37 -19.66 42.15 24.82
C LEU A 37 -19.63 40.60 24.82
N SER A 38 -18.56 39.99 25.33
CA SER A 38 -18.32 39.73 26.78
C SER A 38 -19.32 38.70 27.34
N SER A 39 -18.93 37.69 28.10
CA SER A 39 -17.67 37.45 28.81
C SER A 39 -17.75 36.06 29.45
N SER A 40 -16.58 35.42 29.51
CA SER A 40 -16.03 34.63 30.62
C SER A 40 -16.86 33.48 31.21
N THR A 41 -16.43 32.23 31.03
CA THR A 41 -15.51 31.48 31.94
C THR A 41 -16.22 30.90 33.16
N ALA A 42 -16.34 29.56 33.20
CA ALA A 42 -16.00 28.74 34.37
C ALA A 42 -16.20 27.24 34.09
N ARG A 43 -15.08 26.50 34.08
CA ARG A 43 -14.96 25.09 34.53
C ARG A 43 -14.88 25.09 36.08
N PRO A 44 -14.65 23.98 36.80
CA PRO A 44 -14.92 22.54 36.59
C PRO A 44 -15.57 21.89 37.84
N THR A 45 -15.83 20.58 37.84
CA THR A 45 -15.83 19.60 38.97
C THR A 45 -16.51 18.32 38.43
N SER A 46 -16.21 17.06 38.74
CA SER A 46 -15.45 16.35 39.79
C SER A 46 -15.34 14.88 39.31
N PRO A 47 -14.26 14.12 39.56
CA PRO A 47 -14.26 12.67 39.42
C PRO A 47 -14.31 12.00 40.80
N SER A 48 -15.42 11.36 41.15
CA SER A 48 -15.53 10.56 42.38
C SER A 48 -15.26 9.08 42.12
N SER A 49 -14.30 8.59 42.89
CA SER A 49 -13.86 7.22 43.09
C SER A 49 -14.95 6.29 43.63
N TRP A 50 -15.11 5.10 43.03
CA TRP A 50 -15.75 3.96 43.69
C TRP A 50 -14.97 2.67 43.42
N VAL A 51 -13.92 2.48 44.22
CA VAL A 51 -13.25 1.20 44.45
C VAL A 51 -13.60 0.76 45.86
N ALA A 52 -13.76 -0.54 46.04
CA ALA A 52 -13.82 -1.30 47.29
C ALA A 52 -15.22 -1.58 47.90
N LYS A 53 -15.78 -2.74 47.53
CA LYS A 53 -16.25 -3.74 48.53
C LYS A 53 -16.45 -5.13 47.93
N ILE A 54 -15.36 -5.78 47.52
CA ILE A 54 -15.35 -7.24 47.37
C ILE A 54 -15.13 -7.82 48.78
N ARG A 55 -16.23 -8.19 49.42
CA ARG A 55 -16.23 -8.82 50.74
C ARG A 55 -15.98 -10.31 50.55
N SER A 56 -14.75 -10.72 50.87
CA SER A 56 -14.35 -12.12 51.01
C SER A 56 -15.19 -12.83 52.07
N LYS A 57 -15.85 -13.93 51.68
CA LYS A 57 -16.22 -15.00 52.60
C LYS A 57 -15.77 -16.31 52.00
N SER A 58 -14.66 -16.78 52.56
CA SER A 58 -14.15 -18.14 52.47
C SER A 58 -15.20 -19.12 52.96
N PHE A 59 -15.67 -19.99 52.07
CA PHE A 59 -16.27 -21.26 52.43
C PHE A 59 -15.46 -22.35 51.76
N ASN A 60 -14.61 -23.00 52.56
CA ASN A 60 -14.05 -24.31 52.24
C ASN A 60 -15.03 -25.36 52.79
N PHE A 61 -15.61 -26.18 51.91
CA PHE A 61 -16.18 -27.49 52.22
C PHE A 61 -15.88 -28.40 51.01
N VAL A 62 -14.78 -29.16 51.09
CA VAL A 62 -14.73 -30.62 51.35
C VAL A 62 -15.25 -31.47 50.19
N LEU A 63 -14.25 -32.07 49.52
CA LEU A 63 -14.18 -33.37 48.84
C LEU A 63 -15.51 -34.13 48.61
N SER A 64 -15.88 -34.29 47.34
CA SER A 64 -16.63 -35.47 46.90
C SER A 64 -16.13 -35.91 45.52
N GLY A 65 -15.56 -37.11 45.48
CA GLY A 65 -15.05 -37.75 44.29
C GLY A 65 -16.18 -38.32 43.44
N ALA A 66 -16.24 -37.90 42.18
CA ALA A 66 -16.93 -38.62 41.11
C ALA A 66 -16.09 -38.48 39.84
N LEU A 67 -15.20 -39.45 39.64
CA LEU A 67 -14.39 -39.59 38.44
C LEU A 67 -15.31 -40.10 37.32
N THR A 68 -15.96 -39.18 36.62
CA THR A 68 -16.85 -39.51 35.50
C THR A 68 -16.11 -39.26 34.19
N LEU A 69 -15.48 -40.31 33.67
CA LEU A 69 -14.93 -40.35 32.31
C LEU A 69 -16.09 -40.45 31.30
N GLY A 70 -16.74 -39.31 31.05
CA GLY A 70 -17.74 -39.17 29.99
C GLY A 70 -17.09 -38.65 28.71
N LEU A 71 -16.31 -39.49 28.03
CA LEU A 71 -15.72 -39.17 26.73
C LEU A 71 -16.77 -39.44 25.63
N SER A 72 -17.73 -38.53 25.46
CA SER A 72 -18.66 -38.57 24.33
C SER A 72 -18.00 -37.98 23.08
N LEU A 73 -17.33 -38.86 22.31
CA LEU A 73 -16.93 -38.65 20.92
C LEU A 73 -18.18 -38.70 20.03
N THR A 74 -18.75 -37.56 19.64
CA THR A 74 -19.45 -37.41 18.35
C THR A 74 -19.48 -35.93 17.99
N GLY A 75 -18.41 -35.52 17.32
CA GLY A 75 -18.24 -34.17 16.82
C GLY A 75 -16.92 -34.08 16.07
N ILE A 76 -16.71 -34.97 15.10
CA ILE A 76 -15.74 -34.73 14.03
C ILE A 76 -16.34 -33.58 13.21
N GLY A 77 -16.23 -32.37 13.75
CA GLY A 77 -16.12 -31.21 12.90
C GLY A 77 -14.83 -31.46 12.13
N PHE A 78 -14.97 -31.83 10.86
CA PHE A 78 -13.88 -31.68 9.93
C PHE A 78 -13.48 -30.21 10.04
N ALA A 79 -12.42 -29.93 10.79
CA ALA A 79 -11.64 -28.75 10.52
C ALA A 79 -11.25 -28.94 9.06
N GLU A 80 -11.92 -28.21 8.17
CA GLU A 80 -11.50 -28.04 6.80
C GLU A 80 -10.17 -27.30 6.90
N ALA A 81 -9.13 -28.07 7.22
CA ALA A 81 -7.77 -27.64 7.04
C ALA A 81 -7.73 -27.26 5.57
N LYS A 82 -7.68 -25.95 5.29
CA LYS A 82 -7.44 -25.40 3.96
C LYS A 82 -6.34 -26.26 3.36
N VAL A 83 -6.72 -27.18 2.49
CA VAL A 83 -5.80 -28.05 1.78
C VAL A 83 -4.83 -27.08 1.13
N GLY A 84 -3.56 -27.17 1.48
CA GLY A 84 -2.54 -26.25 0.99
C GLY A 84 -2.59 -26.25 -0.53
N VAL A 85 -3.11 -25.18 -1.11
CA VAL A 85 -3.10 -24.97 -2.55
C VAL A 85 -1.67 -24.61 -2.92
N ASN A 86 -0.95 -25.57 -3.49
CA ASN A 86 0.43 -25.40 -3.89
C ASN A 86 0.59 -26.02 -5.27
N LYS A 87 0.42 -25.19 -6.30
CA LYS A 87 0.51 -25.56 -7.71
C LYS A 87 1.78 -24.94 -8.32
N PRO A 88 2.98 -25.53 -8.08
CA PRO A 88 4.24 -25.00 -8.59
C PRO A 88 4.29 -24.94 -10.13
N GLU A 89 3.45 -25.70 -10.83
CA GLU A 89 3.31 -25.68 -12.28
C GLU A 89 2.83 -24.34 -12.85
N LEU A 90 2.26 -23.46 -12.02
CA LEU A 90 1.85 -22.11 -12.41
C LEU A 90 3.02 -21.13 -12.51
N LEU A 91 4.21 -21.55 -12.07
CA LEU A 91 5.41 -20.71 -12.10
C LEU A 91 6.07 -20.77 -13.49
N PRO A 92 6.59 -19.64 -13.99
CA PRO A 92 7.34 -19.61 -15.23
C PRO A 92 8.67 -20.38 -15.08
N LYS A 93 9.18 -20.89 -16.21
CA LYS A 93 10.47 -21.61 -16.24
C LYS A 93 11.66 -20.66 -16.08
N GLU A 94 11.51 -19.43 -16.55
CA GLU A 94 12.52 -18.38 -16.46
C GLU A 94 12.16 -17.43 -15.33
N PHE A 95 13.19 -16.85 -14.70
CA PHE A 95 13.00 -15.91 -13.61
C PHE A 95 12.25 -14.66 -14.10
N SER A 96 11.17 -14.32 -13.42
CA SER A 96 10.47 -13.04 -13.57
C SER A 96 10.14 -12.47 -12.20
N SER A 97 10.31 -11.16 -12.01
CA SER A 97 9.94 -10.47 -10.78
C SER A 97 8.43 -10.19 -10.67
N VAL A 98 7.71 -10.25 -11.80
CA VAL A 98 6.26 -10.12 -11.91
C VAL A 98 5.71 -11.41 -12.49
N ILE A 99 4.79 -12.04 -11.78
CA ILE A 99 4.09 -13.24 -12.22
C ILE A 99 2.60 -12.96 -12.14
N ASP A 100 1.93 -12.99 -13.29
CA ASP A 100 0.48 -12.89 -13.36
C ASP A 100 -0.13 -14.21 -13.83
N VAL A 101 -0.69 -14.94 -12.88
CA VAL A 101 -1.42 -16.19 -13.13
C VAL A 101 -2.89 -15.91 -13.44
N ALA A 102 -3.42 -14.78 -12.96
CA ALA A 102 -4.84 -14.46 -13.03
C ALA A 102 -5.24 -13.65 -14.28
N GLY A 103 -4.25 -13.11 -15.00
CA GLY A 103 -4.47 -12.28 -16.18
C GLY A 103 -5.04 -10.89 -15.84
N PHE A 104 -4.60 -10.32 -14.71
CA PHE A 104 -4.91 -8.93 -14.35
C PHE A 104 -4.17 -7.94 -15.23
N LEU A 105 -2.92 -8.21 -15.59
CA LEU A 105 -2.00 -7.32 -16.27
C LEU A 105 -1.92 -7.68 -17.75
N SER A 106 -1.80 -6.66 -18.61
CA SER A 106 -1.35 -6.86 -19.99
C SER A 106 0.17 -7.04 -20.06
N ASP A 107 0.67 -7.67 -21.12
CA ASP A 107 2.12 -7.84 -21.38
C ASP A 107 2.92 -6.53 -21.27
N GLY A 108 2.30 -5.41 -21.67
CA GLY A 108 2.93 -4.09 -21.59
C GLY A 108 3.07 -3.60 -20.14
N GLN A 109 2.06 -3.85 -19.32
CA GLN A 109 2.07 -3.51 -17.89
C GLN A 109 3.06 -4.38 -17.14
N GLU A 110 3.07 -5.70 -17.39
CA GLU A 110 4.06 -6.61 -16.79
C GLU A 110 5.49 -6.15 -17.06
N LYS A 111 5.82 -5.84 -18.32
CA LYS A 111 7.17 -5.35 -18.70
C LYS A 111 7.51 -4.02 -18.02
N ARG A 112 6.55 -3.10 -17.95
CA ARG A 112 6.74 -1.80 -17.29
C ARG A 112 6.97 -1.96 -15.80
N LEU A 113 6.18 -2.81 -15.14
CA LEU A 113 6.33 -3.11 -13.72
C LEU A 113 7.64 -3.86 -13.44
N ALA A 114 8.03 -4.81 -14.29
CA ALA A 114 9.29 -5.51 -14.18
C ALA A 114 10.49 -4.54 -14.27
N HIS A 115 10.44 -3.57 -15.19
CA HIS A 115 11.45 -2.52 -15.31
C HIS A 115 11.49 -1.61 -14.07
N GLU A 116 10.32 -1.19 -13.57
CA GLU A 116 10.25 -0.38 -12.34
C GLU A 116 10.78 -1.15 -11.12
N ILE A 117 10.48 -2.44 -11.02
CA ILE A 117 11.00 -3.30 -9.95
C ILE A 117 12.52 -3.45 -10.04
N ALA A 118 13.05 -3.60 -11.26
CA ALA A 118 14.49 -3.67 -11.47
C ALA A 118 15.18 -2.37 -11.04
N SER A 119 14.59 -1.21 -11.34
CA SER A 119 15.14 0.08 -10.92
C SER A 119 15.08 0.26 -9.39
N ILE A 120 14.03 -0.23 -8.71
CA ILE A 120 13.99 -0.25 -7.24
C ILE A 120 15.17 -1.05 -6.67
N GLU A 121 15.43 -2.24 -7.23
CA GLU A 121 16.50 -3.12 -6.77
C GLU A 121 17.88 -2.51 -7.00
N GLU A 122 18.10 -1.82 -8.13
CA GLU A 122 19.33 -1.08 -8.43
C GLU A 122 19.52 0.13 -7.51
N ASP A 123 18.48 0.92 -7.29
CA ASP A 123 18.56 2.19 -6.54
C ASP A 123 18.68 1.97 -5.02
N THR A 124 17.99 0.95 -4.49
CA THR A 124 17.79 0.79 -3.04
C THR A 124 18.39 -0.51 -2.48
N GLY A 125 18.63 -1.51 -3.34
CA GLY A 125 19.04 -2.84 -2.92
C GLY A 125 17.91 -3.70 -2.31
N PHE A 126 16.66 -3.22 -2.34
CA PHE A 126 15.47 -3.99 -1.95
C PHE A 126 14.84 -4.70 -3.14
N LYS A 127 14.34 -5.91 -2.90
CA LYS A 127 13.74 -6.76 -3.94
C LYS A 127 12.23 -6.71 -3.83
N LEU A 128 11.54 -6.11 -4.80
CA LEU A 128 10.09 -6.23 -4.92
C LEU A 128 9.75 -7.41 -5.84
N ARG A 129 8.77 -8.23 -5.44
CA ARG A 129 8.27 -9.36 -6.24
C ARG A 129 6.74 -9.33 -6.23
N VAL A 130 6.13 -9.39 -7.41
CA VAL A 130 4.68 -9.22 -7.60
C VAL A 130 4.06 -10.51 -8.10
N LEU A 131 3.05 -11.01 -7.39
CA LEU A 131 2.25 -12.18 -7.76
C LEU A 131 0.79 -11.77 -7.90
N ALA A 132 0.28 -11.72 -9.13
CA ALA A 132 -1.14 -11.62 -9.39
C ALA A 132 -1.72 -13.03 -9.55
N GLN A 133 -2.72 -13.36 -8.73
CA GLN A 133 -3.29 -14.71 -8.63
C GLN A 133 -4.77 -14.66 -8.28
N ASN A 134 -5.44 -15.81 -8.36
CA ASN A 134 -6.82 -15.96 -7.97
C ASN A 134 -7.05 -17.31 -7.29
N TYR A 135 -7.39 -17.31 -6.00
CA TYR A 135 -7.66 -18.55 -5.27
C TYR A 135 -8.82 -19.34 -5.91
N PRO A 136 -8.72 -20.68 -6.04
CA PRO A 136 -7.70 -21.56 -5.47
C PRO A 136 -6.45 -21.79 -6.33
N ASP A 137 -6.34 -21.17 -7.50
CA ASP A 137 -5.22 -21.34 -8.42
C ASP A 137 -4.04 -20.46 -8.00
N THR A 138 -3.26 -20.99 -7.05
CA THR A 138 -2.11 -20.28 -6.48
C THR A 138 -0.86 -21.16 -6.48
N PRO A 139 0.33 -20.60 -6.76
CA PRO A 139 1.59 -21.32 -6.65
C PRO A 139 1.94 -21.67 -5.19
N GLY A 140 1.21 -21.11 -4.21
CA GLY A 140 1.38 -21.43 -2.80
C GLY A 140 2.78 -21.10 -2.31
N LEU A 141 3.37 -22.03 -1.55
CA LEU A 141 4.68 -21.84 -0.92
C LEU A 141 5.84 -21.91 -1.93
N ALA A 142 5.64 -22.51 -3.12
CA ALA A 142 6.71 -22.67 -4.11
C ALA A 142 7.26 -21.34 -4.63
N ILE A 143 6.46 -20.26 -4.56
CA ILE A 143 6.89 -18.92 -4.97
C ILE A 143 8.10 -18.41 -4.16
N LYS A 144 8.20 -18.82 -2.89
CA LYS A 144 9.27 -18.39 -2.00
C LYS A 144 10.62 -18.90 -2.47
N ASP A 145 10.66 -20.17 -2.86
CA ASP A 145 11.86 -20.85 -3.33
C ASP A 145 12.24 -20.38 -4.73
N PHE A 146 11.25 -20.18 -5.61
CA PHE A 146 11.46 -19.66 -6.96
C PHE A 146 12.13 -18.29 -6.97
N TRP A 147 11.69 -17.36 -6.12
CA TRP A 147 12.29 -16.03 -6.03
C TRP A 147 13.50 -15.93 -5.11
N GLY A 148 13.81 -16.96 -4.33
CA GLY A 148 14.85 -16.90 -3.30
C GLY A 148 14.59 -15.77 -2.30
N VAL A 149 13.36 -15.71 -1.77
CA VAL A 149 12.92 -14.63 -0.88
C VAL A 149 13.82 -14.55 0.36
N ASP A 150 14.42 -13.38 0.56
CA ASP A 150 15.33 -13.05 1.66
C ASP A 150 14.79 -11.91 2.55
N ASP A 151 15.57 -11.47 3.54
CA ASP A 151 15.18 -10.40 4.47
C ASP A 151 15.01 -9.02 3.82
N ARG A 152 15.50 -8.83 2.59
CA ARG A 152 15.36 -7.60 1.80
C ARG A 152 14.28 -7.71 0.72
N THR A 153 13.51 -8.80 0.74
CA THR A 153 12.48 -9.07 -0.25
C THR A 153 11.09 -8.69 0.26
N ILE A 154 10.32 -8.01 -0.58
CA ILE A 154 8.90 -7.72 -0.40
C ILE A 154 8.15 -8.59 -1.40
N VAL A 155 7.35 -9.52 -0.91
CA VAL A 155 6.41 -10.30 -1.73
C VAL A 155 5.05 -9.63 -1.67
N PHE A 156 4.68 -8.98 -2.77
CA PHE A 156 3.38 -8.36 -2.97
C PHE A 156 2.49 -9.33 -3.76
N VAL A 157 1.40 -9.79 -3.13
CA VAL A 157 0.39 -10.66 -3.72
C VAL A 157 -0.88 -9.85 -3.99
N ALA A 158 -1.37 -9.91 -5.22
CA ALA A 158 -2.66 -9.39 -5.64
C ALA A 158 -3.66 -10.54 -5.81
N ASP A 159 -4.68 -10.61 -4.94
CA ASP A 159 -5.72 -11.65 -4.94
C ASP A 159 -7.07 -11.09 -4.46
N PRO A 160 -8.10 -11.00 -5.33
CA PRO A 160 -9.38 -10.37 -5.00
C PRO A 160 -10.23 -11.17 -4.00
N THR A 161 -9.86 -12.42 -3.69
CA THR A 161 -10.66 -13.36 -2.88
C THR A 161 -10.96 -12.84 -1.47
N PHE A 162 -10.05 -12.07 -0.87
CA PHE A 162 -10.12 -11.66 0.53
C PHE A 162 -10.72 -10.26 0.73
N GLY A 163 -11.36 -9.70 -0.30
CA GLY A 163 -11.96 -8.37 -0.28
C GLY A 163 -10.92 -7.25 -0.45
N ASN A 164 -9.85 -7.27 0.34
CA ASN A 164 -8.65 -6.50 0.00
C ASN A 164 -7.83 -7.27 -1.03
N ILE A 165 -7.59 -6.69 -2.20
CA ILE A 165 -6.81 -7.34 -3.25
C ILE A 165 -5.32 -7.35 -2.93
N LEU A 166 -4.80 -6.43 -2.11
CA LEU A 166 -3.36 -6.27 -1.87
C LEU A 166 -2.94 -6.96 -0.56
N ASN A 167 -2.00 -7.88 -0.64
CA ASN A 167 -1.39 -8.53 0.50
C ASN A 167 0.14 -8.50 0.43
N PHE A 168 0.81 -8.18 1.53
CA PHE A 168 2.26 -7.98 1.57
C PHE A 168 2.92 -8.92 2.58
N ASN A 169 3.96 -9.64 2.15
CA ASN A 169 4.91 -10.31 3.03
C ASN A 169 6.23 -9.56 2.94
N VAL A 170 6.66 -8.99 4.07
CA VAL A 170 7.77 -8.04 4.14
C VAL A 170 8.93 -8.69 4.87
N GLY A 171 10.11 -8.69 4.25
CA GLY A 171 11.34 -9.19 4.85
C GLY A 171 11.79 -8.35 6.06
N ALA A 172 12.58 -8.96 6.94
CA ALA A 172 12.96 -8.34 8.22
C ALA A 172 13.75 -7.04 8.07
N SER A 173 14.63 -6.93 7.06
CA SER A 173 15.40 -5.70 6.83
C SER A 173 14.51 -4.56 6.35
N VAL A 174 13.50 -4.86 5.54
CA VAL A 174 12.54 -3.87 5.04
C VAL A 174 11.68 -3.34 6.18
N ASP A 175 11.30 -4.20 7.13
CA ASP A 175 10.47 -3.83 8.29
C ASP A 175 11.14 -2.85 9.25
N LEU A 176 12.48 -2.79 9.24
CA LEU A 176 13.25 -1.82 10.01
C LEU A 176 13.22 -0.43 9.36
N ASP A 177 13.22 -0.39 8.03
CA ASP A 177 13.33 0.86 7.27
C ASP A 177 11.96 1.44 6.91
N ILE A 178 10.93 0.60 6.70
CA ILE A 178 9.58 1.04 6.33
C ILE A 178 8.62 0.88 7.51
N PRO A 179 7.94 1.95 7.95
CA PRO A 179 6.94 1.85 9.01
C PRO A 179 5.81 0.88 8.64
N ARG A 180 5.47 -0.02 9.57
CA ARG A 180 4.36 -0.99 9.40
C ARG A 180 3.03 -0.37 8.97
N SER A 181 2.77 0.86 9.40
CA SER A 181 1.55 1.61 9.04
C SER A 181 1.44 1.90 7.53
N PHE A 182 2.56 1.99 6.81
CA PHE A 182 2.58 2.20 5.36
C PHE A 182 1.81 1.11 4.63
N TRP A 183 2.10 -0.16 4.92
CA TRP A 183 1.46 -1.31 4.28
C TRP A 183 -0.06 -1.32 4.51
N SER A 184 -0.51 -1.02 5.74
CA SER A 184 -1.94 -0.92 6.05
C SER A 184 -2.62 0.25 5.33
N ARG A 185 -1.95 1.40 5.19
CA ARG A 185 -2.49 2.55 4.45
C ARG A 185 -2.54 2.28 2.95
N LEU A 186 -1.52 1.63 2.41
CA LEU A 186 -1.43 1.24 1.01
C LEU A 186 -2.56 0.28 0.64
N ALA A 187 -2.71 -0.80 1.41
CA ALA A 187 -3.81 -1.74 1.27
C ALA A 187 -5.18 -1.06 1.45
N GLY A 188 -5.31 -0.14 2.40
CA GLY A 188 -6.54 0.63 2.59
C GLY A 188 -6.89 1.55 1.41
N LYS A 189 -5.89 2.18 0.79
CA LYS A 189 -6.08 3.16 -0.29
C LYS A 189 -6.37 2.50 -1.64
N TYR A 190 -5.51 1.56 -2.05
CA TYR A 190 -5.56 0.95 -3.39
C TYR A 190 -6.06 -0.50 -3.38
N GLY A 191 -6.12 -1.14 -2.22
CA GLY A 191 -6.51 -2.54 -2.13
C GLY A 191 -7.94 -2.80 -1.73
N ASN A 192 -8.67 -1.79 -1.24
CA ASN A 192 -10.04 -1.98 -0.80
C ASN A 192 -10.98 -2.36 -1.98
N ILE A 193 -12.05 -3.09 -1.66
CA ILE A 193 -13.01 -3.60 -2.64
C ILE A 193 -13.67 -2.54 -3.52
N PHE A 194 -13.84 -1.33 -3.02
CA PHE A 194 -14.45 -0.26 -3.81
C PHE A 194 -13.48 0.25 -4.88
N TYR A 195 -12.20 0.40 -4.51
CA TYR A 195 -11.18 0.90 -5.42
C TYR A 195 -10.95 -0.07 -6.59
N TRP A 196 -10.64 -1.34 -6.32
CA TRP A 196 -10.29 -2.26 -7.40
C TRP A 196 -11.47 -2.66 -8.27
N LYS A 197 -12.69 -2.69 -7.73
CA LYS A 197 -13.90 -2.89 -8.55
C LYS A 197 -14.23 -1.71 -9.45
N GLU A 198 -13.85 -0.49 -9.07
CA GLU A 198 -14.11 0.72 -9.87
C GLU A 198 -12.99 0.98 -10.87
N LYS A 199 -11.73 0.83 -10.45
CA LYS A 199 -10.54 1.21 -11.23
C LYS A 199 -9.93 0.04 -12.01
N GLY A 200 -10.22 -1.20 -11.61
CA GLY A 200 -9.57 -2.39 -12.12
C GLY A 200 -8.53 -2.97 -11.14
N GLU A 201 -8.37 -4.28 -11.21
CA GLU A 201 -7.34 -5.03 -10.50
C GLU A 201 -5.95 -4.57 -10.94
N ASP A 202 -5.75 -4.35 -12.23
CA ASP A 202 -4.51 -3.86 -12.85
C ASP A 202 -4.09 -2.50 -12.29
N ALA A 203 -5.00 -1.52 -12.27
CA ALA A 203 -4.76 -0.19 -11.73
C ALA A 203 -4.40 -0.24 -10.24
N SER A 204 -5.00 -1.18 -9.50
CA SER A 204 -4.70 -1.39 -8.08
C SER A 204 -3.29 -1.93 -7.86
N VAL A 205 -2.86 -2.87 -8.71
CA VAL A 205 -1.49 -3.40 -8.70
C VAL A 205 -0.48 -2.32 -9.07
N GLU A 206 -0.71 -1.59 -10.17
CA GLU A 206 0.18 -0.53 -10.62
C GLU A 206 0.33 0.57 -9.58
N ALA A 207 -0.79 1.09 -9.04
CA ALA A 207 -0.77 2.12 -8.02
C ALA A 207 -0.01 1.65 -6.76
N ALA A 208 -0.16 0.38 -6.39
CA ALA A 208 0.57 -0.18 -5.27
C ALA A 208 2.08 -0.26 -5.53
N VAL A 209 2.51 -0.75 -6.70
CA VAL A 209 3.93 -0.82 -7.06
C VAL A 209 4.55 0.58 -7.09
N MET A 210 3.87 1.57 -7.69
CA MET A 210 4.38 2.94 -7.74
C MET A 210 4.49 3.58 -6.35
N ALA A 211 3.52 3.34 -5.46
CA ALA A 211 3.60 3.84 -4.09
C ALA A 211 4.74 3.20 -3.29
N ILE A 212 4.98 1.89 -3.49
CA ILE A 212 6.12 1.19 -2.88
C ILE A 212 7.44 1.73 -3.42
N SER A 213 7.54 1.89 -4.73
CA SER A 213 8.67 2.51 -5.43
C SER A 213 9.03 3.88 -4.83
N ASN A 214 8.04 4.76 -4.69
CA ASN A 214 8.22 6.08 -4.11
C ASN A 214 8.69 6.00 -2.66
N CYS A 215 8.07 5.13 -1.85
CA CYS A 215 8.43 4.95 -0.44
C CYS A 215 9.86 4.42 -0.26
N LEU A 216 10.27 3.41 -1.03
CA LEU A 216 11.61 2.81 -0.92
C LEU A 216 12.73 3.78 -1.31
N ARG A 217 12.43 4.76 -2.17
CA ARG A 217 13.38 5.81 -2.58
C ARG A 217 13.41 7.02 -1.64
N GLU A 218 12.48 7.11 -0.69
CA GLU A 218 12.53 8.15 0.33
C GLU A 218 13.66 7.86 1.33
N PRO A 219 14.41 8.88 1.77
CA PRO A 219 15.45 8.69 2.77
C PRO A 219 14.83 8.23 4.10
N VAL A 220 15.48 7.26 4.74
CA VAL A 220 15.05 6.75 6.05
C VAL A 220 15.06 7.87 7.10
N GLY A 221 13.94 8.01 7.81
CA GLY A 221 13.76 9.08 8.80
C GLY A 221 12.37 9.03 9.44
N PRO A 222 12.07 9.90 10.42
CA PRO A 222 10.82 9.82 11.20
C PRO A 222 9.53 9.92 10.38
N ASN A 223 9.61 10.53 9.20
CA ASN A 223 8.47 10.80 8.32
C ASN A 223 8.55 10.01 7.00
N ASN A 224 9.45 9.05 6.85
CA ASN A 224 9.55 8.30 5.61
C ASN A 224 8.27 7.48 5.38
N CYS A 225 7.82 7.44 4.12
CA CYS A 225 6.62 6.74 3.71
C CYS A 225 5.35 7.17 4.48
N SER A 226 5.32 8.38 5.05
CA SER A 226 4.18 8.89 5.83
C SER A 226 2.91 9.07 5.00
N GLU A 227 3.07 9.23 3.69
CA GLU A 227 1.98 9.36 2.72
C GLU A 227 2.06 8.26 1.67
N VAL A 228 0.90 7.75 1.26
CA VAL A 228 0.79 6.86 0.11
C VAL A 228 0.55 7.74 -1.10
N LYS A 229 1.59 7.97 -1.90
CA LYS A 229 1.53 8.76 -3.14
C LYS A 229 1.05 7.87 -4.26
#